data_AF-L0JXX4-F1
#
_entry.id   AF-L0JXX4-F1
#
_cell.length_a   1.000
_cell.length_b   1.000
_cell.length_c   1.000
_cell.angle_alpha   90.00
_cell.angle_beta   90.00
_cell.angle_gamma   90.00
#
_symmetry.space_group_name_H-M   'P 1'
#
loop_
_entity.id
_entity.type
_entity.pdbx_description
1 polymer ?
#
loop_
_entity_poly.entity_id
_entity_poly.type
_entity_poly.pdbx_seq_one_letter_code
_entity_poly.pdbx_strand_id
1 'polypeptide(L)'
;MSGASPSGQDTVSVEIVRRVAERTDREPENLPSLHRVIDSEALDSLFEPPQIDRQQRGGVEFSYAGYYVTVPFDETREITVSEGPTS
;
A
#
# COMPACT_ATOMS: atom_id res chain seq x y z
N MET A 1 -0.60 23.75 -17.75
CA MET A 1 -0.39 22.31 -17.45
C MET A 1 -1.11 22.04 -16.15
N SER A 2 -2.27 21.39 -16.23
CA SER A 2 -3.11 21.10 -15.08
C SER A 2 -2.50 19.92 -14.31
N GLY A 3 -1.86 20.21 -13.17
CA GLY A 3 -1.48 19.19 -12.20
C GLY A 3 -2.75 18.72 -11.48
N ALA A 4 -2.97 17.41 -11.47
CA ALA A 4 -4.17 16.73 -11.01
C ALA A 4 -4.64 17.22 -9.63
N SER A 5 -5.94 17.50 -9.50
CA SER A 5 -6.59 17.46 -8.19
C SER A 5 -6.64 15.99 -7.76
N PRO A 6 -6.05 15.59 -6.61
CA PRO A 6 -6.25 14.26 -6.06
C PRO A 6 -7.66 14.20 -5.44
N SER A 7 -8.67 14.14 -6.30
CA SER A 7 -10.08 14.06 -5.90
C SER A 7 -10.62 12.65 -6.16
N GLY A 8 -9.90 11.64 -5.69
CA GLY A 8 -10.30 10.24 -5.71
C GLY A 8 -9.57 9.55 -4.58
N GLN A 9 -10.30 8.86 -3.71
CA GLN A 9 -9.69 8.02 -2.68
C GLN A 9 -8.97 6.89 -3.40
N ASP A 10 -7.66 7.05 -3.66
CA ASP A 10 -6.85 5.98 -4.22
C ASP A 10 -6.99 4.76 -3.29
N THR A 11 -7.20 3.58 -3.89
CA THR A 11 -7.31 2.35 -3.12
C THR A 11 -5.98 2.04 -2.42
N VAL A 12 -6.03 1.22 -1.37
CA VAL A 12 -4.82 0.90 -0.59
C VAL A 12 -3.79 0.20 -1.47
N SER A 13 -4.24 -0.64 -2.39
CA SER A 13 -3.42 -1.23 -3.44
C SER A 13 -2.65 -0.20 -4.27
N VAL A 14 -3.32 0.85 -4.74
CA VAL A 14 -2.71 1.92 -5.56
C VAL A 14 -1.69 2.72 -4.75
N GLU A 15 -2.03 3.11 -3.52
CA GLU A 15 -1.12 3.87 -2.65
C GLU A 15 0.15 3.07 -2.32
N ILE A 16 0.03 1.76 -2.07
CA ILE A 16 1.20 0.89 -1.85
C ILE A 16 2.13 0.91 -3.06
N VAL A 17 1.60 0.71 -4.27
CA VAL A 17 2.39 0.71 -5.49
C VAL A 17 3.09 2.06 -5.66
N ARG A 18 2.39 3.18 -5.41
CA ARG A 18 2.99 4.52 -5.50
C ARG A 18 4.12 4.71 -4.49
N ARG A 19 3.91 4.34 -3.23
CA ARG A 19 4.91 4.51 -2.16
C ARG A 19 6.16 3.68 -2.41
N VAL A 20 5.99 2.48 -2.94
CA VAL A 20 7.12 1.61 -3.32
C VAL A 20 7.83 2.17 -4.55
N ALA A 21 7.09 2.67 -5.54
CA ALA A 21 7.65 3.32 -6.73
C ALA A 21 8.52 4.53 -6.36
N GLU A 22 7.98 5.43 -5.52
CA GLU A 22 8.69 6.58 -4.95
C GLU A 22 9.94 6.14 -4.18
N ARG A 23 9.84 5.09 -3.37
CA ARG A 23 10.96 4.60 -2.56
C ARG A 23 12.07 3.95 -3.39
N THR A 24 11.70 3.33 -4.51
CA THR A 24 12.63 2.61 -5.40
C THR A 24 13.16 3.47 -6.54
N ASP A 25 12.70 4.71 -6.66
CA ASP A 25 12.96 5.60 -7.80
C ASP A 25 12.59 4.93 -9.14
N ARG A 26 11.47 4.20 -9.13
CA ARG A 26 10.94 3.50 -10.31
C ARG A 26 9.55 4.00 -10.62
N GLU A 27 9.15 3.85 -11.88
CA GLU A 27 7.76 4.09 -12.26
C GLU A 27 6.87 2.92 -11.79
N PRO A 28 5.61 3.18 -11.40
CA PRO A 28 4.66 2.14 -10.99
C PRO A 28 4.49 1.00 -12.00
N GLU A 29 4.57 1.31 -13.31
CA GLU A 29 4.47 0.33 -14.39
C GLU A 29 5.70 -0.58 -14.53
N ASN A 30 6.84 -0.13 -14.00
CA ASN A 30 8.09 -0.91 -13.96
C ASN A 30 8.17 -1.80 -12.71
N LEU A 31 7.23 -1.67 -11.77
CA LEU A 31 7.11 -2.56 -10.63
C LEU A 31 6.35 -3.84 -11.02
N PRO A 32 6.65 -4.98 -10.34
CA PRO A 32 5.84 -6.17 -10.51
C PRO A 32 4.39 -5.89 -10.10
N SER A 33 3.40 -6.53 -10.73
CA SER A 33 2.00 -6.36 -10.32
C SER A 33 1.78 -6.75 -8.85
N LEU A 34 1.10 -5.89 -8.07
CA LEU A 34 0.79 -6.15 -6.66
C LEU A 34 -0.03 -7.44 -6.47
N HIS A 35 -0.94 -7.72 -7.41
CA HIS A 35 -1.74 -8.96 -7.48
C HIS A 35 -0.90 -10.24 -7.51
N ARG A 36 0.38 -10.17 -7.91
CA ARG A 36 1.29 -11.32 -7.89
C ARG A 36 1.72 -11.72 -6.48
N VAL A 37 1.67 -10.78 -5.54
CA VAL A 37 2.13 -10.96 -4.15
C VAL A 37 0.94 -11.10 -3.21
N ILE A 38 -0.07 -10.25 -3.40
CA ILE A 38 -1.27 -10.21 -2.58
C ILE A 38 -2.47 -9.89 -3.45
N ASP A 39 -3.62 -10.49 -3.16
CA ASP A 39 -4.86 -10.15 -3.84
C ASP A 39 -5.23 -8.69 -3.51
N SER A 40 -5.11 -7.81 -4.51
CA SER A 40 -5.27 -6.38 -4.31
C SER A 40 -6.73 -5.97 -4.12
N GLU A 41 -7.69 -6.72 -4.70
CA GLU A 41 -9.12 -6.50 -4.47
C GLU A 41 -9.49 -6.91 -3.04
N ALA A 42 -9.02 -8.08 -2.59
CA ALA A 42 -9.24 -8.51 -1.22
C ALA A 42 -8.56 -7.55 -0.22
N LEU A 43 -7.36 -7.07 -0.53
CA LEU A 43 -6.67 -6.07 0.27
C LEU A 43 -7.51 -4.79 0.37
N ASP A 44 -7.98 -4.26 -0.74
CA ASP A 44 -8.79 -3.03 -0.74
C ASP A 44 -10.06 -3.18 0.08
N SER A 45 -10.74 -4.32 -0.01
CA SER A 45 -11.92 -4.63 0.82
C SER A 45 -11.62 -4.73 2.32
N LEU A 46 -10.38 -5.01 2.75
CA LEU A 46 -10.03 -4.91 4.18
C LEU A 46 -10.10 -3.46 4.69
N PHE A 47 -9.97 -2.48 3.80
CA PHE A 47 -9.96 -1.07 4.13
C PHE A 47 -11.24 -0.32 3.72
N GLU A 48 -12.24 -1.02 3.21
CA GLU A 48 -13.57 -0.48 2.94
C GLU A 48 -14.36 -0.28 4.26
N PRO A 49 -15.10 0.83 4.43
CA PRO A 49 -16.00 1.00 5.56
C PRO A 49 -17.11 -0.06 5.53
N PRO A 50 -17.59 -0.60 6.67
CA PRO A 50 -17.29 -0.23 8.06
C PRO A 50 -16.20 -1.10 8.72
N GLN A 51 -15.44 -1.89 7.96
CA GLN A 51 -14.59 -2.96 8.50
C GLN A 51 -13.40 -2.48 9.33
N ILE A 52 -13.00 -1.21 9.17
CA ILE A 52 -12.00 -0.61 10.04
C ILE A 52 -12.68 -0.09 11.32
N ASP A 53 -12.88 -1.00 12.27
CA ASP A 53 -13.09 -0.59 13.65
C ASP A 53 -11.81 0.08 14.16
N ARG A 54 -11.93 1.27 14.75
CA ARG A 54 -10.83 2.04 15.39
C ARG A 54 -10.03 1.25 16.44
N GLN A 55 -10.48 0.04 16.79
CA GLN A 55 -9.87 -0.85 17.75
C GLN A 55 -9.10 -2.03 17.12
N GLN A 56 -9.11 -2.20 15.79
CA GLN A 56 -8.23 -3.16 15.13
C GLN A 56 -6.78 -2.73 15.27
N ARG A 57 -6.09 -3.28 16.28
CA ARG A 57 -4.65 -3.19 16.40
C ARG A 57 -4.04 -4.26 15.48
N GLY A 58 -3.50 -3.84 14.36
CA GLY A 58 -2.87 -4.73 13.40
C GLY A 58 -2.58 -4.04 12.07
N GLY A 59 -2.15 -4.83 11.10
CA GLY A 59 -1.89 -4.39 9.74
C GLY A 59 -1.59 -5.57 8.82
N VAL A 60 -1.45 -5.27 7.54
CA VAL A 60 -0.97 -6.21 6.54
C VAL A 60 0.51 -5.94 6.31
N GLU A 61 1.31 -6.99 6.36
CA GLU A 61 2.74 -6.92 6.13
C GLU A 61 3.15 -7.95 5.07
N PHE A 62 3.86 -7.51 4.05
CA PHE A 62 4.30 -8.39 2.97
C PHE A 62 5.53 -7.84 2.24
N SER A 63 6.24 -8.73 1.54
CA SER A 63 7.40 -8.35 0.73
C SER A 63 6.98 -8.06 -0.71
N TYR A 64 7.29 -6.87 -1.21
CA TYR A 64 6.96 -6.43 -2.57
C TYR A 64 8.13 -5.68 -3.21
N ALA A 65 8.48 -6.09 -4.43
CA ALA A 65 9.63 -5.54 -5.18
C ALA A 65 10.99 -5.58 -4.42
N GLY A 66 11.15 -6.48 -3.45
CA GLY A 66 12.36 -6.57 -2.61
C GLY A 66 12.34 -5.71 -1.35
N TYR A 67 11.23 -5.01 -1.09
CA TYR A 67 11.01 -4.20 0.10
C TYR A 67 9.92 -4.82 0.97
N TYR A 68 9.93 -4.48 2.25
CA TYR A 68 8.90 -4.85 3.19
C TYR A 68 7.89 -3.71 3.28
N VAL A 69 6.64 -4.01 2.97
CA VAL A 69 5.52 -3.07 3.01
C VAL A 69 4.67 -3.39 4.22
N THR A 70 4.45 -2.39 5.07
CA THR A 70 3.59 -2.47 6.25
C THR A 70 2.45 -1.47 6.11
N VAL A 71 1.22 -1.98 6.21
CA VAL A 71 -0.01 -1.21 6.07
C VAL A 71 -0.85 -1.39 7.34
N PRO A 72 -0.86 -0.40 8.26
CA PRO A 72 -1.65 -0.50 9.48
C PRO A 72 -3.15 -0.34 9.20
N PHE A 73 -3.99 -1.02 9.98
CA PHE A 73 -5.46 -0.85 9.96
C PHE A 73 -5.92 0.39 10.74
N ASP A 74 -5.03 1.35 11.03
CA ASP A 74 -5.38 2.55 11.76
C ASP A 74 -6.04 3.63 10.87
N GLU A 75 -6.58 4.68 11.51
CA GLU A 75 -7.20 5.80 10.78
C GLU A 75 -6.19 6.59 9.95
N THR A 76 -4.91 6.57 10.33
CA THR A 76 -3.85 7.30 9.64
C THR A 76 -3.38 6.62 8.36
N ARG A 77 -3.53 5.29 8.26
CA ARG A 77 -3.07 4.44 7.14
C ARG A 77 -1.66 4.82 6.68
N GLU A 78 -0.75 4.98 7.63
CA GLU A 78 0.63 5.34 7.30
C GLU A 78 1.36 4.13 6.71
N ILE A 79 1.32 4.01 5.39
CA ILE A 79 2.05 2.96 4.66
C ILE A 79 3.55 3.24 4.77
N THR A 80 4.26 2.26 5.31
CA THR A 80 5.71 2.29 5.47
C THR A 80 6.36 1.25 4.56
N VAL A 81 7.48 1.66 3.96
CA VAL A 81 8.27 0.83 3.06
C VAL A 81 9.69 0.79 3.60
N SER A 82 10.11 -0.36 4.10
CA SER A 82 11.45 -0.60 4.65
C SER A 82 12.20 -1.63 3.82
N GLU A 83 13.53 -1.59 3.89
CA GLU A 83 14.33 -2.72 3.44
C GLU A 83 14.07 -3.88 4.42
N GLY A 84 13.85 -5.09 3.91
CA GLY A 84 13.61 -6.26 4.77
C GLY A 84 14.74 -6.43 5.80
N PRO A 85 14.49 -7.10 6.93
CA PRO A 85 15.50 -7.25 7.97
C PRO A 85 16.78 -7.81 7.37
N THR A 86 17.85 -7.01 7.38
CA THR A 86 19.20 -7.45 7.03
C THR A 86 19.59 -8.48 8.09
N SER A 87 19.36 -9.77 7.80
CA SER A 87 19.89 -10.86 8.62
C SER A 87 21.40 -10.89 8.57
#